data_AF-A0A8T0PRA8-F1
#
_entry.id   AF-A0A8T0PRA8-F1
#
_cell.length_a   1.000
_cell.length_b   1.000
_cell.length_c   1.000
_cell.angle_alpha   90.00
_cell.angle_beta   90.00
_cell.angle_gamma   90.00
#
_symmetry.space_group_name_H-M   'P 1'
#
loop_
_entity.id
_entity.type
_entity.pdbx_description
1 polymer ?
#
loop_
_entity_poly.entity_id
_entity_poly.type
_entity_poly.pdbx_seq_one_letter_code
_entity_poly.pdbx_strand_id
1 'polypeptide(L)'
;MGLARRDLHGKKEAHKRVVDKPITEVREAGICMRENSFYVDTVRSFRDRRYEYKGLNKTWKGKLAEAKSSGNSMKIQEAQDMVVLYDSLQLAHKCILNSFYGYVMRKGARWYSMEMAGVVTYTGAKIIQNARLLVEKIGRPLELDTDGIWCVLPGSFPENFTFKTEAAKKLTVSYPCVMLNVDVARNNTNDQYQLVSLFY
;
A
#
# COMPACT_ATOMS: atom_id res chain seq x y z
N MET A 1 30.80 -5.37 -24.60
CA MET A 1 30.82 -3.95 -24.17
C MET A 1 31.19 -2.93 -25.26
N GLY A 2 31.85 -3.32 -26.37
CA GLY A 2 32.31 -2.37 -27.39
C GLY A 2 31.29 -1.91 -28.46
N LEU A 3 30.13 -2.57 -28.59
CA LEU A 3 29.07 -2.19 -29.53
C LEU A 3 28.19 -1.07 -28.96
N ALA A 4 27.63 -1.25 -27.76
CA ALA A 4 26.82 -0.23 -27.09
C ALA A 4 27.53 1.13 -26.90
N ARG A 5 28.86 1.12 -26.69
CA ARG A 5 29.64 2.36 -26.60
C ARG A 5 29.79 3.06 -27.96
N ARG A 6 29.88 2.32 -29.06
CA ARG A 6 29.92 2.88 -30.42
C ARG A 6 28.56 3.44 -30.83
N ASP A 7 27.48 2.75 -30.49
CA ASP A 7 26.11 3.21 -30.80
C ASP A 7 25.76 4.52 -30.07
N LEU A 8 26.14 4.64 -28.79
CA LEU A 8 25.96 5.87 -28.01
C LEU A 8 26.83 7.03 -28.52
N HIS A 9 28.00 6.73 -29.08
CA HIS A 9 28.87 7.74 -29.68
C HIS A 9 28.32 8.25 -31.01
N GLY A 10 27.86 7.34 -31.89
CA GLY A 10 27.21 7.71 -33.15
C GLY A 10 25.91 8.51 -32.95
N LYS A 11 25.11 8.18 -31.93
CA LYS A 11 23.91 8.98 -31.57
C LYS A 11 24.24 10.40 -31.10
N LYS A 12 25.38 10.63 -30.44
CA LYS A 12 25.83 11.97 -30.03
C LYS A 12 26.24 12.84 -31.21
N GLU A 13 26.84 12.23 -32.23
CA GLU A 13 27.30 12.94 -33.43
C GLU A 13 26.13 13.28 -34.38
N ALA A 14 25.17 12.36 -34.53
CA ALA A 14 24.04 12.54 -35.42
C ALA A 14 22.87 13.33 -34.80
N HIS A 15 22.70 13.32 -33.48
CA HIS A 15 21.54 13.89 -32.80
C HIS A 15 21.95 14.72 -31.58
N LYS A 16 21.24 15.84 -31.33
CA LYS A 16 21.45 16.68 -30.12
C LYS A 16 21.17 15.95 -28.80
N ARG A 17 20.57 14.76 -28.83
CA ARG A 17 20.22 13.94 -27.67
C ARG A 17 20.65 12.50 -27.87
N VAL A 18 21.17 11.91 -26.80
CA VAL A 18 21.73 10.54 -26.79
C VAL A 18 20.65 9.49 -26.53
N VAL A 19 19.57 9.88 -25.85
CA VAL A 19 18.43 9.04 -25.51
C VAL A 19 17.17 9.74 -25.97
N ASP A 20 16.41 9.06 -26.82
CA ASP A 20 15.09 9.51 -27.24
C ASP A 20 14.15 9.46 -26.04
N LYS A 21 13.20 10.40 -25.97
CA LYS A 21 12.16 10.33 -24.93
C LYS A 21 11.39 9.01 -25.12
N PRO A 22 11.23 8.18 -24.08
CA PRO A 22 10.47 6.95 -24.21
C PRO A 22 9.02 7.29 -24.62
N ILE A 23 8.55 6.65 -25.68
CA ILE A 23 7.14 6.70 -26.07
C ILE A 23 6.37 5.88 -25.03
N THR A 24 5.30 6.44 -24.48
CA THR A 24 4.42 5.75 -23.53
C THR A 24 3.17 5.28 -24.26
N GLU A 25 2.88 3.99 -24.20
CA GLU A 25 1.71 3.37 -24.82
C GLU A 25 0.91 2.63 -23.76
N VAL A 26 -0.42 2.76 -23.83
CA VAL A 26 -1.33 1.96 -23.00
C VAL A 26 -1.35 0.54 -23.55
N ARG A 27 -1.17 -0.44 -22.67
CA ARG A 27 -1.19 -1.88 -22.99
C ARG A 27 -2.20 -2.59 -22.11
N GLU A 28 -2.71 -3.69 -22.62
CA GLU A 28 -3.66 -4.56 -21.93
C GLU A 28 -3.00 -5.88 -21.54
N ALA A 29 -3.37 -6.42 -20.37
CA ALA A 29 -2.90 -7.70 -19.88
C ALA A 29 -4.09 -8.51 -19.34
N GLY A 30 -4.21 -9.76 -19.78
CA GLY A 30 -5.19 -10.71 -19.24
C GLY A 30 -4.69 -11.31 -17.93
N ILE A 31 -5.52 -11.29 -16.89
CA ILE A 31 -5.22 -11.89 -15.58
C ILE A 31 -6.20 -13.04 -15.33
N CYS A 32 -5.71 -14.28 -15.36
CA CYS A 32 -6.53 -15.45 -15.10
C CYS A 32 -6.93 -15.54 -13.63
N MET A 33 -8.22 -15.46 -13.32
CA MET A 33 -8.76 -15.58 -11.95
C MET A 33 -8.85 -17.03 -11.45
N ARG A 34 -8.40 -18.01 -12.25
CA ARG A 34 -8.50 -19.47 -11.98
C ARG A 34 -7.14 -20.15 -11.88
N GLU A 35 -6.05 -19.41 -12.06
CA GLU A 35 -4.69 -19.94 -11.92
C GLU A 35 -4.41 -20.30 -10.46
N ASN A 36 -3.43 -21.19 -10.23
CA ASN A 36 -2.96 -21.50 -8.88
C ASN A 36 -2.51 -20.22 -8.15
N SER A 37 -3.18 -19.91 -7.05
CA SER A 37 -3.03 -18.65 -6.31
C SER A 37 -1.84 -18.60 -5.34
N PHE A 38 -0.94 -19.60 -5.33
CA PHE A 38 0.15 -19.69 -4.35
C PHE A 38 0.95 -18.38 -4.18
N TYR A 39 1.19 -17.64 -5.27
CA TYR A 39 1.91 -16.37 -5.22
C TYR A 39 1.12 -15.31 -4.45
N VAL A 40 -0.15 -15.09 -4.82
CA VAL A 40 -1.04 -14.12 -4.19
C VAL A 40 -1.33 -14.51 -2.74
N ASP A 41 -1.48 -15.80 -2.46
CA ASP A 41 -1.72 -16.31 -1.11
C ASP A 41 -0.50 -16.14 -0.21
N THR A 42 0.71 -16.26 -0.76
CA THR A 42 1.95 -15.91 -0.04
C THR A 42 1.97 -14.42 0.31
N VAL A 43 1.63 -13.54 -0.63
CA VAL A 43 1.54 -12.09 -0.38
C VAL A 43 0.49 -11.78 0.70
N ARG A 44 -0.69 -12.41 0.63
CA ARG A 44 -1.75 -12.27 1.65
C ARG A 44 -1.27 -12.73 3.03
N SER A 45 -0.63 -13.89 3.12
CA SER A 45 -0.10 -14.42 4.38
C SER A 45 0.90 -13.44 5.03
N PHE A 46 1.81 -12.86 4.25
CA PHE A 46 2.74 -11.84 4.75
C PHE A 46 2.03 -10.53 5.16
N ARG A 47 1.02 -10.09 4.40
CA ARG A 47 0.19 -8.93 4.76
C ARG A 47 -0.55 -9.16 6.07
N ASP A 48 -1.18 -10.31 6.24
CA ASP A 48 -2.03 -10.61 7.39
C ASP A 48 -1.18 -10.75 8.66
N ARG A 49 -0.03 -11.44 8.56
CA ARG A 49 0.97 -11.49 9.64
C ARG A 49 1.50 -10.09 10.00
N ARG A 50 1.71 -9.22 9.02
CA ARG A 50 2.07 -7.83 9.28
C ARG A 50 0.96 -7.10 10.05
N TYR A 51 -0.30 -7.32 9.72
CA TYR A 51 -1.44 -6.71 10.40
C TYR A 51 -1.56 -7.17 11.85
N GLU A 52 -1.24 -8.44 12.16
CA GLU A 52 -1.13 -8.92 13.54
C GLU A 52 -0.10 -8.11 14.32
N TYR A 53 1.13 -7.97 13.80
CA TYR A 53 2.17 -7.17 14.47
C TYR A 53 1.82 -5.69 14.57
N LYS A 54 1.19 -5.11 13.55
CA LYS A 54 0.72 -3.73 13.58
C LYS A 54 -0.38 -3.54 14.64
N GLY A 55 -1.27 -4.52 14.80
CA GLY A 55 -2.31 -4.53 15.84
C GLY A 55 -1.71 -4.66 17.26
N LEU A 56 -0.72 -5.54 17.42
CA LEU A 56 0.02 -5.69 18.68
C LEU A 56 0.79 -4.40 19.03
N ASN A 57 1.47 -3.79 18.07
CA ASN A 57 2.13 -2.48 18.25
C ASN A 57 1.15 -1.42 18.77
N LYS A 58 -0.03 -1.30 18.14
CA LYS A 58 -1.07 -0.37 18.59
C LYS A 58 -1.54 -0.68 20.01
N THR A 59 -1.75 -1.95 20.33
CA THR A 59 -2.19 -2.40 21.66
C THR A 59 -1.15 -2.06 22.72
N TRP A 60 0.13 -2.35 22.46
CA TRP A 60 1.23 -2.07 23.38
C TRP A 60 1.52 -0.57 23.53
N LYS A 61 1.28 0.25 22.50
CA LYS A 61 1.29 1.72 22.66
C LYS A 61 0.21 2.21 23.62
N GLY A 62 -0.98 1.60 23.59
CA GLY A 62 -2.04 1.85 24.57
C GLY A 62 -1.62 1.46 26.00
N LYS A 63 -1.11 0.23 26.17
CA LYS A 63 -0.59 -0.24 27.47
C LYS A 63 0.55 0.61 28.00
N LEU A 64 1.44 1.11 27.14
CA LEU A 64 2.51 2.02 27.54
C LEU A 64 1.96 3.35 28.07
N ALA A 65 0.92 3.89 27.42
CA ALA A 65 0.25 5.09 27.92
C ALA A 65 -0.37 4.86 29.31
N GLU A 66 -1.07 3.75 29.50
CA GLU A 66 -1.65 3.34 30.80
C GLU A 66 -0.57 3.13 31.88
N ALA A 67 0.53 2.45 31.53
CA ALA A 67 1.65 2.20 32.44
C ALA A 67 2.31 3.51 32.89
N LYS A 68 2.49 4.47 31.96
CA LYS A 68 3.00 5.82 32.27
C LYS A 68 2.07 6.57 33.21
N SER A 69 0.75 6.48 33.02
CA SER A 69 -0.23 7.07 33.95
C SER A 69 -0.22 6.43 35.33
N SER A 70 0.12 5.14 35.42
CA SER A 70 0.19 4.41 36.69
C SER A 70 1.48 4.62 37.50
N GLY A 71 2.54 5.17 36.89
CA GLY A 71 3.84 5.41 37.54
C GLY A 71 4.67 4.15 37.85
N ASN A 72 4.28 2.96 37.39
CA ASN A 72 5.01 1.72 37.66
C ASN A 72 6.18 1.54 36.67
N SER A 73 7.41 1.79 37.13
CA SER A 73 8.63 1.73 36.29
C SER A 73 8.87 0.38 35.61
N MET A 74 8.56 -0.75 36.26
CA MET A 74 8.75 -2.07 35.65
C MET A 74 7.79 -2.28 34.47
N LYS A 75 6.52 -1.90 34.64
CA LYS A 75 5.51 -2.00 33.56
C LYS A 75 5.78 -1.05 32.42
N ILE A 76 6.33 0.14 32.71
CA ILE A 76 6.73 1.10 31.68
C ILE A 76 7.84 0.51 30.81
N GLN A 77 8.87 -0.06 31.43
CA GLN A 77 9.98 -0.67 30.70
C GLN A 77 9.51 -1.84 29.83
N GLU A 78 8.74 -2.77 30.39
CA GLU A 78 8.17 -3.90 29.64
C GLU A 78 7.34 -3.42 28.45
N ALA A 79 6.42 -2.48 28.67
CA ALA A 79 5.57 -1.97 27.59
C ALA A 79 6.38 -1.25 26.50
N GLN A 80 7.45 -0.55 26.88
CA GLN A 80 8.33 0.12 25.94
C GLN A 80 9.11 -0.88 25.08
N ASP A 81 9.64 -1.94 25.67
CA ASP A 81 10.35 -3.00 24.95
C ASP A 81 9.41 -3.72 23.96
N MET A 82 8.17 -3.99 24.37
CA MET A 82 7.18 -4.61 23.49
C MET A 82 6.76 -3.69 22.33
N VAL A 83 6.67 -2.37 22.55
CA VAL A 83 6.43 -1.41 21.46
C VAL A 83 7.56 -1.46 20.43
N VAL A 84 8.82 -1.47 20.88
CA VAL A 84 9.99 -1.55 19.98
C VAL A 84 10.00 -2.87 19.21
N LEU A 85 9.74 -3.99 19.90
CA LEU A 85 9.69 -5.32 19.28
C LEU A 85 8.65 -5.38 18.15
N TYR A 86 7.40 -5.00 18.44
CA TYR A 86 6.34 -5.08 17.43
C TYR A 86 6.45 -4.04 16.33
N ASP A 87 7.06 -2.87 16.60
CA ASP A 87 7.39 -1.93 15.53
C ASP A 87 8.43 -2.50 14.57
N SER A 88 9.48 -3.10 15.12
CA SER A 88 10.52 -3.76 14.33
C SER A 88 9.94 -4.89 13.49
N LEU A 89 9.09 -5.75 14.07
CA LEU A 89 8.46 -6.87 13.37
C LEU A 89 7.54 -6.40 12.24
N GLN A 90 6.69 -5.39 12.47
CA GLN A 90 5.78 -4.89 11.42
C GLN A 90 6.53 -4.15 10.31
N LEU A 91 7.62 -3.43 10.63
CA LEU A 91 8.47 -2.76 9.64
C LEU A 91 9.25 -3.77 8.80
N ALA A 92 9.81 -4.82 9.41
CA ALA A 92 10.46 -5.90 8.68
C ALA A 92 9.50 -6.56 7.67
N HIS A 93 8.26 -6.84 8.11
CA HIS A 93 7.24 -7.39 7.21
C HIS A 93 6.77 -6.38 6.16
N LYS A 94 6.78 -5.06 6.45
CA LYS A 94 6.51 -4.01 5.45
C LYS A 94 7.56 -4.07 4.33
N CYS A 95 8.85 -4.18 4.68
CA CYS A 95 9.92 -4.26 3.69
C CYS A 95 9.79 -5.50 2.79
N ILE A 96 9.46 -6.66 3.37
CA ILE A 96 9.23 -7.89 2.59
C ILE A 96 7.98 -7.74 1.72
N LEU A 97 6.88 -7.21 2.26
CA LEU A 97 5.63 -7.02 1.52
C LEU A 97 5.84 -6.12 0.30
N ASN A 98 6.53 -5.00 0.49
CA ASN A 98 6.91 -4.09 -0.58
C ASN A 98 7.91 -4.75 -1.57
N SER A 99 8.72 -5.70 -1.12
CA SER A 99 9.64 -6.38 -2.03
C SER A 99 8.93 -7.32 -3.02
N PHE A 100 7.71 -7.81 -2.74
CA PHE A 100 6.98 -8.66 -3.70
C PHE A 100 6.67 -7.93 -5.02
N TYR A 101 6.21 -6.67 -4.95
CA TYR A 101 5.95 -5.90 -6.19
C TYR A 101 7.24 -5.62 -6.96
N GLY A 102 8.35 -5.37 -6.26
CA GLY A 102 9.65 -5.12 -6.89
C GLY A 102 10.29 -6.39 -7.45
N TYR A 103 10.02 -7.54 -6.82
CA TYR A 103 10.59 -8.83 -7.18
C TYR A 103 10.21 -9.25 -8.59
N VAL A 104 8.97 -9.02 -9.02
CA VAL A 104 8.51 -9.40 -10.36
C VAL A 104 9.21 -8.63 -11.49
N MET A 105 9.93 -7.55 -11.16
CA MET A 105 10.77 -6.78 -12.09
C MET A 105 12.27 -7.01 -11.91
N ARG A 106 12.67 -7.86 -10.95
CA ARG A 106 14.09 -8.14 -10.68
C ARG A 106 14.68 -9.01 -11.79
N LYS A 107 15.84 -8.59 -12.33
CA LYS A 107 16.62 -9.41 -13.28
C LYS A 107 16.96 -10.76 -12.65
N GLY A 108 16.60 -11.85 -13.34
CA GLY A 108 16.83 -13.22 -12.87
C GLY A 108 15.80 -13.72 -11.83
N ALA A 109 14.71 -12.99 -11.59
CA ALA A 109 13.60 -13.50 -10.81
C ALA A 109 12.98 -14.74 -11.48
N ARG A 110 12.61 -15.74 -10.68
CA ARG A 110 11.92 -16.95 -11.18
C ARG A 110 10.52 -16.64 -11.67
N TRP A 111 9.87 -15.66 -11.05
CA TRP A 111 8.55 -15.14 -11.43
C TRP A 111 8.69 -13.68 -11.88
N TYR A 112 9.34 -13.48 -13.02
CA TYR A 112 9.46 -12.17 -13.66
C TYR A 112 8.21 -11.88 -14.51
N SER A 113 7.59 -10.70 -14.33
CA SER A 113 6.51 -10.20 -15.18
C SER A 113 6.46 -8.67 -15.16
N MET A 114 6.68 -8.07 -16.33
CA MET A 114 6.59 -6.62 -16.49
C MET A 114 5.13 -6.17 -16.52
N GLU A 115 4.25 -6.99 -17.08
CA GLU A 115 2.81 -6.78 -17.16
C GLU A 115 2.21 -6.68 -15.76
N MET A 116 2.53 -7.62 -14.86
CA MET A 116 2.04 -7.58 -13.49
C MET A 116 2.48 -6.30 -12.77
N ALA A 117 3.75 -5.91 -12.88
CA ALA A 117 4.24 -4.67 -12.30
C ALA A 117 3.56 -3.43 -12.90
N GLY A 118 3.34 -3.43 -14.22
CA GLY A 118 2.64 -2.38 -14.94
C GLY A 118 1.19 -2.22 -14.47
N VAL A 119 0.45 -3.32 -14.35
CA VAL A 119 -0.94 -3.30 -13.89
C VAL A 119 -1.04 -2.79 -12.45
N VAL A 120 -0.18 -3.25 -11.54
CA VAL A 120 -0.18 -2.80 -10.14
C VAL A 120 0.08 -1.30 -10.03
N THR A 121 1.11 -0.81 -10.72
CA THR A 121 1.50 0.61 -10.66
C THR A 121 0.47 1.52 -11.34
N TYR A 122 -0.07 1.10 -12.49
CA TYR A 122 -1.14 1.83 -13.18
C TYR A 122 -2.43 1.90 -12.35
N THR A 123 -2.83 0.78 -11.75
CA THR A 123 -4.04 0.73 -10.90
C THR A 123 -3.87 1.60 -9.65
N GLY A 124 -2.73 1.53 -8.97
CA GLY A 124 -2.42 2.38 -7.82
C GLY A 124 -2.45 3.86 -8.17
N ALA A 125 -1.82 4.24 -9.29
CA ALA A 125 -1.86 5.61 -9.80
C ALA A 125 -3.29 6.08 -10.08
N LYS A 126 -4.15 5.21 -10.63
CA LYS A 126 -5.55 5.55 -10.91
C LYS A 126 -6.36 5.76 -9.63
N ILE A 127 -6.17 4.91 -8.61
CA ILE A 127 -6.83 5.04 -7.30
C ILE A 127 -6.47 6.38 -6.65
N ILE A 128 -5.18 6.71 -6.56
CA ILE A 128 -4.75 7.95 -5.88
C ILE A 128 -5.16 9.21 -6.66
N GLN A 129 -5.18 9.14 -8.00
CA GLN A 129 -5.68 10.23 -8.83
C GLN A 129 -7.19 10.45 -8.63
N ASN A 130 -7.99 9.38 -8.56
CA ASN A 130 -9.42 9.50 -8.28
C ASN A 130 -9.68 10.08 -6.89
N ALA A 131 -8.94 9.61 -5.87
CA ALA A 131 -9.00 10.14 -4.51
C ALA A 131 -8.66 11.65 -4.47
N ARG A 132 -7.61 12.07 -5.19
CA ARG A 132 -7.24 13.49 -5.34
C ARG A 132 -8.38 14.31 -5.94
N LEU A 133 -8.98 13.84 -7.03
CA LEU A 133 -10.09 14.54 -7.69
C LEU A 133 -11.29 14.73 -6.75
N LEU A 134 -11.54 13.77 -5.86
CA LEU A 134 -12.57 13.92 -4.82
C LEU A 134 -12.15 14.96 -3.77
N VAL A 135 -10.92 14.87 -3.27
CA VAL A 135 -10.36 15.81 -2.27
C VAL A 135 -10.37 17.26 -2.79
N GLU A 136 -10.09 17.49 -4.08
CA GLU A 136 -10.15 18.83 -4.70
C GLU A 136 -11.53 19.46 -4.69
N LYS A 137 -12.59 18.66 -4.64
CA LYS A 137 -13.98 19.17 -4.60
C LYS A 137 -14.42 19.57 -3.20
N ILE A 138 -13.80 19.01 -2.17
CA ILE A 138 -14.19 19.18 -0.76
C ILE A 138 -13.15 19.94 0.07
N GLY A 139 -11.97 20.19 -0.48
CA GLY A 139 -10.84 20.84 0.19
C GLY A 139 -9.71 21.16 -0.78
N ARG A 140 -8.47 21.20 -0.29
CA ARG A 140 -7.29 21.48 -1.12
C ARG A 140 -6.20 20.43 -0.90
N PRO A 141 -5.82 19.63 -1.91
CA PRO A 141 -4.64 18.80 -1.82
C PRO A 141 -3.37 19.67 -1.84
N LEU A 142 -2.38 19.28 -1.04
CA LEU A 142 -1.09 19.94 -0.92
C LEU A 142 0.02 19.11 -1.57
N GLU A 143 0.04 17.81 -1.26
CA GLU A 143 1.04 16.87 -1.76
C GLU A 143 0.39 15.52 -2.04
N LEU A 144 0.86 14.84 -3.07
CA LEU A 144 0.44 13.49 -3.45
C LEU A 144 1.69 12.66 -3.69
N ASP A 145 1.85 11.59 -2.92
CA ASP A 145 2.94 10.63 -3.08
C ASP A 145 2.37 9.21 -3.08
N THR A 146 2.48 8.53 -4.22
CA THR A 146 2.20 7.10 -4.45
C THR A 146 0.83 6.60 -3.99
N ASP A 147 0.60 6.52 -2.68
CA ASP A 147 -0.59 6.01 -2.01
C ASP A 147 -1.15 6.97 -0.92
N GLY A 148 -0.55 8.16 -0.75
CA GLY A 148 -0.94 9.17 0.23
C GLY A 148 -1.25 10.54 -0.38
N ILE A 149 -2.19 11.25 0.26
CA ILE A 149 -2.54 12.64 -0.06
C ILE A 149 -2.45 13.46 1.22
N TRP A 150 -1.58 14.47 1.23
CA TRP A 150 -1.63 15.55 2.22
C TRP A 150 -2.61 16.60 1.72
N CYS A 151 -3.60 16.95 2.53
CA CYS A 151 -4.63 17.91 2.15
C CYS A 151 -5.12 18.72 3.35
N VAL A 152 -5.79 19.83 3.05
CA VAL A 152 -6.53 20.63 4.02
C VAL A 152 -8.01 20.58 3.69
N LEU A 153 -8.83 20.29 4.70
CA LEU A 153 -10.28 20.31 4.62
C LEU A 153 -10.82 21.51 5.42
N PRO A 154 -12.04 22.01 5.13
CA PRO A 154 -12.67 23.06 5.94
C PRO A 154 -12.78 22.64 7.41
N GLY A 155 -12.63 23.59 8.35
CA GLY A 155 -12.74 23.28 9.78
C GLY A 155 -14.13 22.81 10.23
N SER A 156 -15.17 23.04 9.41
CA SER A 156 -16.52 22.52 9.62
C SER A 156 -16.76 21.14 8.97
N PHE A 157 -15.76 20.58 8.28
CA PHE A 157 -15.90 19.30 7.62
C PHE A 157 -16.00 18.16 8.65
N PRO A 158 -16.89 17.17 8.45
CA PRO A 158 -17.04 16.06 9.38
C PRO A 158 -15.76 15.21 9.50
N GLU A 159 -15.27 15.04 10.73
CA GLU A 159 -14.10 14.22 11.03
C GLU A 159 -14.50 12.85 11.62
N ASN A 160 -14.50 12.73 12.95
CA ASN A 160 -14.64 11.44 13.63
C ASN A 160 -16.04 11.29 14.24
N PHE A 161 -16.70 10.18 13.95
CA PHE A 161 -17.96 9.79 14.58
C PHE A 161 -17.74 8.57 15.48
N THR A 162 -18.34 8.55 16.66
CA THR A 162 -18.29 7.40 17.57
C THR A 162 -19.67 6.78 17.71
N PHE A 163 -19.78 5.53 17.26
CA PHE A 163 -20.98 4.72 17.38
C PHE A 163 -20.90 3.85 18.64
N LYS A 164 -22.05 3.67 19.30
CA LYS A 164 -22.20 2.66 20.36
C LYS A 164 -22.77 1.41 19.73
N THR A 165 -22.07 0.28 19.87
CA THR A 165 -22.61 -1.02 19.44
C THR A 165 -23.52 -1.60 20.51
N GLU A 166 -24.36 -2.58 20.14
CA GLU A 166 -25.19 -3.35 21.08
C GLU A 166 -24.36 -4.03 22.17
N ALA A 167 -23.13 -4.43 21.83
CA ALA A 167 -22.14 -4.97 22.77
C ALA A 167 -21.46 -3.90 23.65
N ALA A 168 -22.03 -2.69 23.76
CA ALA A 168 -21.52 -1.53 24.50
C ALA A 168 -20.08 -1.10 24.12
N LYS A 169 -19.54 -1.57 23.00
CA LYS A 169 -18.21 -1.20 22.51
C LYS A 169 -18.32 0.07 21.68
N LYS A 170 -17.42 1.03 21.94
CA LYS A 170 -17.30 2.24 21.12
C LYS A 170 -16.57 1.92 19.82
N LEU A 171 -17.18 2.27 18.68
CA LEU A 171 -16.58 2.19 17.36
C LEU A 171 -16.38 3.63 16.83
N THR A 172 -15.13 4.06 16.73
CA THR A 172 -14.80 5.37 16.15
C THR A 172 -14.45 5.21 14.68
N VAL A 173 -15.06 6.04 13.85
CA VAL A 173 -14.91 6.06 12.39
C VAL A 173 -14.47 7.45 11.96
N SER A 174 -13.44 7.53 11.13
CA SER A 174 -13.06 8.75 10.42
C SER A 174 -13.86 8.85 9.12
N TYR A 175 -14.74 9.85 9.03
CA TYR A 175 -15.59 10.09 7.86
C TYR A 175 -14.78 10.35 6.58
N PRO A 176 -13.72 11.20 6.56
CA PRO A 176 -12.90 11.37 5.36
C PRO A 176 -12.29 10.04 4.88
N CYS A 177 -11.83 9.20 5.81
CA CYS A 177 -11.27 7.89 5.49
C CYS A 177 -12.32 6.93 4.93
N VAL A 178 -13.51 6.86 5.55
CA VAL A 178 -14.58 5.97 5.07
C VAL A 178 -15.14 6.43 3.73
N MET A 179 -15.31 7.73 3.52
CA MET A 179 -15.73 8.30 2.23
C MET A 179 -14.79 7.85 1.11
N LEU A 180 -13.47 7.96 1.30
CA LEU A 180 -12.49 7.50 0.32
C LEU A 180 -12.52 5.97 0.16
N ASN A 181 -12.61 5.20 1.24
CA ASN A 181 -12.70 3.74 1.16
C ASN A 181 -13.93 3.26 0.38
N VAL A 182 -15.06 3.94 0.52
CA VAL A 182 -16.30 3.63 -0.24
C VAL A 182 -16.10 3.94 -1.72
N ASP A 183 -15.45 5.04 -2.07
CA ASP A 183 -15.13 5.37 -3.46
C ASP A 183 -14.21 4.32 -4.10
N VAL A 184 -13.16 3.89 -3.39
CA VAL A 184 -12.29 2.80 -3.86
C VAL A 184 -13.06 1.50 -4.01
N ALA A 185 -13.90 1.12 -3.03
CA ALA A 185 -14.69 -0.11 -3.12
C ALA A 185 -15.63 -0.12 -4.32
N ARG A 186 -16.28 1.01 -4.63
CA ARG A 186 -17.19 1.12 -5.79
C ARG A 186 -16.47 1.02 -7.13
N ASN A 187 -15.27 1.59 -7.23
CA ASN A 187 -14.57 1.73 -8.52
C ASN A 187 -13.50 0.66 -8.77
N ASN A 188 -13.09 -0.09 -7.74
CA ASN A 188 -11.92 -0.98 -7.81
C ASN A 188 -12.13 -2.37 -7.21
N THR A 189 -13.37 -2.75 -6.84
CA THR A 189 -13.65 -4.13 -6.43
C THR A 189 -13.47 -5.08 -7.62
N ASN A 190 -12.83 -6.23 -7.37
CA ASN A 190 -12.71 -7.30 -8.36
C ASN A 190 -13.86 -8.30 -8.18
N ASP A 191 -14.95 -8.09 -8.91
CA ASP A 191 -16.12 -8.97 -8.89
C ASP A 191 -15.90 -10.30 -9.67
N GLN A 192 -14.77 -10.43 -10.37
CA GLN A 192 -14.41 -11.62 -11.14
C GLN A 192 -13.50 -12.58 -10.35
N TYR A 193 -13.17 -12.28 -9.09
CA TYR A 193 -12.26 -13.10 -8.30
C TYR A 193 -12.84 -14.50 -8.05
N GLN A 194 -12.18 -15.55 -8.53
CA GLN A 194 -12.61 -16.94 -8.33
C GLN A 194 -11.69 -17.63 -7.31
N LEU A 195 -12.29 -18.49 -6.49
CA LEU A 195 -11.56 -19.38 -5.59
C LEU A 195 -11.59 -20.78 -6.18
N VAL A 196 -10.43 -21.43 -6.23
CA VAL A 196 -10.38 -22.87 -6.53
C VAL A 196 -10.86 -23.59 -5.26
N SER A 197 -12.12 -24.02 -5.26
CA SER A 197 -12.60 -24.99 -4.28
C SER A 197 -11.84 -26.30 -4.52
N LEU A 198 -10.89 -26.60 -3.64
CA LEU A 198 -10.32 -27.94 -3.51
C LEU A 198 -11.45 -28.85 -3.02
N PHE A 199 -12.23 -29.39 -3.96
CA PHE A 199 -12.99 -30.60 -3.71
C PHE A 199 -11.98 -31.75 -3.65
N TYR A 200 -11.56 -32.09 -2.44
CA TYR A 200 -11.01 -33.38 -2.06
C TYR A 200 -11.73 -33.84 -0.79
#